data_AF-A0A957XV35-F1
#
_entry.id   AF-A0A957XV35-F1
#
_cell.length_a   1.000
_cell.length_b   1.000
_cell.length_c   1.000
_cell.angle_alpha   90.00
_cell.angle_beta   90.00
_cell.angle_gamma   90.00
#
_symmetry.space_group_name_H-M   'P 1'
#
loop_
_entity.id
_entity.type
_entity.pdbx_description
1 polymer ?
#
loop_
_entity_poly.entity_id
_entity_poly.type
_entity_poly.pdbx_seq_one_letter_code
_entity_poly.pdbx_strand_id
1 'polypeptide(L)'
;GVRIDRVAVLDFGTFVRLVDAVGGIEIDVPRPIVDTQYPTPDYGVTTISFEPGVQQMTGEQALIYARTRHADDDFGRAERQQQVIQAIAARLVNPATWSRLPAVLEVLRTSVVTDIQPADYPALWSMVQAVGTGNVQTATLADAATPWITPAGAWVLLPDWAAIEATMNRLLGNGR
;
A
#
# COMPACT_ATOMS: atom_id res chain seq x y z
N GLY A 1 20.54 -10.88 -0.68
CA GLY A 1 20.13 -9.52 -0.28
C GLY A 1 19.59 -8.79 -1.49
N VAL A 2 18.66 -7.85 -1.30
CA VAL A 2 18.02 -7.08 -2.38
C VAL A 2 18.50 -5.64 -2.31
N ARG A 3 18.94 -5.09 -3.44
CA ARG A 3 19.31 -3.67 -3.53
C ARG A 3 18.04 -2.84 -3.60
N ILE A 4 17.96 -1.80 -2.77
CA ILE A 4 16.92 -0.77 -2.86
C ILE A 4 17.55 0.44 -3.54
N ASP A 5 17.01 0.80 -4.70
CA ASP A 5 17.58 1.88 -5.53
C ASP A 5 17.13 3.27 -5.06
N ARG A 6 15.89 3.39 -4.60
CA ARG A 6 15.23 4.63 -4.17
C ARG A 6 14.24 4.38 -3.03
N VAL A 7 13.94 5.41 -2.26
CA VAL A 7 12.98 5.40 -1.15
C VAL A 7 12.02 6.59 -1.25
N ALA A 8 10.76 6.36 -0.95
CA ALA A 8 9.76 7.39 -0.73
C ALA A 8 9.11 7.18 0.65
N VAL A 9 9.09 8.23 1.47
CA VAL A 9 8.46 8.23 2.80
C VAL A 9 7.39 9.32 2.83
N LEU A 10 6.20 8.94 3.27
CA LEU A 10 5.04 9.82 3.37
C LEU A 10 4.30 9.57 4.69
N ASP A 11 3.76 10.64 5.25
CA ASP A 11 2.89 10.57 6.43
C ASP A 11 1.41 10.36 6.04
N PHE A 12 0.55 10.18 7.04
CA PHE A 12 -0.88 9.95 6.80
C PHE A 12 -1.56 11.14 6.13
N GLY A 13 -1.18 12.38 6.45
CA GLY A 13 -1.76 13.56 5.80
C GLY A 13 -1.40 13.62 4.32
N THR A 14 -0.16 13.27 3.98
CA THR A 14 0.34 13.21 2.60
C THR A 14 -0.33 12.09 1.82
N PHE A 15 -0.54 10.93 2.45
CA PHE A 15 -1.33 9.85 1.86
C PHE A 15 -2.73 10.33 1.45
N VAL A 16 -3.46 10.96 2.37
CA VAL A 16 -4.82 11.46 2.11
C VAL A 16 -4.82 12.44 0.94
N ARG A 17 -3.92 13.44 0.98
CA ARG A 17 -3.80 14.44 -0.09
C ARG A 17 -3.44 13.81 -1.43
N LEU A 18 -2.61 12.78 -1.46
CA LEU A 18 -2.23 12.09 -2.70
C LEU A 18 -3.43 11.37 -3.33
N VAL A 19 -4.21 10.65 -2.52
CA VAL A 19 -5.43 9.97 -2.97
C VAL A 19 -6.48 10.98 -3.45
N ASP A 20 -6.66 12.08 -2.73
CA ASP A 20 -7.59 13.13 -3.15
C ASP A 20 -7.11 13.84 -4.44
N ALA A 21 -5.79 14.03 -4.60
CA ALA A 21 -5.21 14.61 -5.80
C ALA A 21 -5.49 13.77 -7.06
N VAL A 22 -5.48 12.44 -6.95
CA VAL A 22 -5.88 11.55 -8.06
C VAL A 22 -7.41 11.48 -8.27
N GLY A 23 -8.19 12.18 -7.44
CA GLY A 23 -9.65 12.22 -7.51
C GLY A 23 -10.35 11.10 -6.77
N GLY A 24 -9.71 10.53 -5.74
CA GLY A 24 -10.16 9.32 -5.06
C GLY A 24 -9.73 8.05 -5.80
N ILE A 25 -9.96 6.90 -5.17
CA ILE A 25 -9.62 5.58 -5.71
C ILE A 25 -10.83 4.66 -5.68
N GLU A 26 -10.84 3.70 -6.60
CA GLU A 26 -11.85 2.64 -6.64
C GLU A 26 -11.23 1.35 -6.11
N ILE A 27 -11.85 0.73 -5.11
CA ILE A 27 -11.42 -0.54 -4.54
C ILE A 27 -12.59 -1.52 -4.55
N ASP A 28 -12.35 -2.72 -5.07
CA ASP A 28 -13.26 -3.85 -4.90
C ASP A 28 -12.95 -4.55 -3.57
N VAL A 29 -13.78 -4.33 -2.57
CA VAL A 29 -13.60 -4.88 -1.23
C VAL A 29 -14.00 -6.36 -1.25
N PRO A 30 -13.07 -7.30 -0.99
CA PRO A 30 -13.31 -8.72 -1.28
C PRO A 30 -14.25 -9.40 -0.27
N ARG A 31 -14.36 -8.87 0.95
CA ARG A 31 -15.11 -9.47 2.07
C ARG A 31 -15.52 -8.38 3.07
N PRO A 32 -16.55 -8.59 3.90
CA PRO A 32 -16.95 -7.59 4.88
C PRO A 32 -15.80 -7.37 5.87
N ILE A 33 -15.54 -6.10 6.16
CA ILE A 33 -14.54 -5.68 7.14
C ILE A 33 -15.29 -4.91 8.22
N VAL A 34 -15.16 -5.33 9.47
CA VAL A 34 -15.69 -4.60 10.63
C VAL A 34 -14.59 -4.53 11.67
N ASP A 35 -14.16 -3.31 12.00
CA ASP A 35 -13.16 -3.06 13.02
C ASP A 35 -13.79 -2.15 14.08
N THR A 36 -14.10 -2.72 15.24
CA THR A 36 -14.78 -2.04 16.35
C THR A 36 -13.81 -1.25 17.23
N GLN A 37 -12.52 -1.33 16.94
CA GLN A 37 -11.44 -0.83 17.77
C GLN A 37 -10.50 0.08 16.97
N TYR A 38 -10.99 0.68 15.88
CA TYR A 38 -10.20 1.56 15.06
C TYR A 38 -9.80 2.81 15.86
N PRO A 39 -8.51 3.14 15.99
CA PRO A 39 -8.06 4.21 16.86
C PRO A 39 -8.42 5.59 16.30
N THR A 40 -8.95 6.46 17.15
CA THR A 40 -9.25 7.85 16.83
C THR A 40 -8.12 8.78 17.31
N PRO A 41 -8.00 10.02 16.75
CA PRO A 41 -6.92 10.95 17.11
C PRO A 41 -6.87 11.33 18.60
N ASP A 42 -8.00 11.22 19.31
CA ASP A 42 -8.16 11.52 20.74
C ASP A 42 -7.92 10.30 21.64
N TYR A 43 -7.21 9.27 21.14
CA TYR A 43 -6.93 8.01 21.84
C TYR A 43 -8.18 7.18 22.18
N GLY A 44 -9.31 7.51 21.56
CA GLY A 44 -10.52 6.69 21.59
C GLY A 44 -10.48 5.56 20.56
N VAL A 45 -11.61 4.87 20.46
CA VAL A 45 -11.86 3.89 19.42
C VAL A 45 -13.21 4.18 18.77
N THR A 46 -13.31 3.85 17.48
CA THR A 46 -14.56 3.90 16.73
C THR A 46 -14.76 2.60 15.96
N THR A 47 -16.02 2.34 15.59
CA THR A 47 -16.35 1.23 14.70
C THR A 47 -16.35 1.72 13.26
N ILE A 48 -15.53 1.08 12.43
CA ILE A 48 -15.53 1.27 10.97
C ILE A 48 -15.97 -0.03 10.30
N SER A 49 -16.61 0.11 9.14
CA SER A 49 -17.02 -1.04 8.34
C SER A 49 -16.89 -0.77 6.85
N PHE A 50 -16.55 -1.80 6.09
CA PHE A 50 -16.57 -1.82 4.64
C PHE A 50 -17.35 -3.04 4.16
N GLU A 51 -18.37 -2.81 3.34
CA GLU A 51 -19.14 -3.87 2.70
C GLU A 51 -18.39 -4.47 1.51
N PRO A 52 -18.64 -5.74 1.14
CA PRO A 52 -18.09 -6.30 -0.09
C PRO A 52 -18.51 -5.52 -1.34
N GLY A 53 -17.61 -5.48 -2.33
CA GLY A 53 -17.86 -4.90 -3.65
C GLY A 53 -17.11 -3.60 -3.92
N VAL A 54 -17.36 -3.07 -5.13
CA VAL A 54 -16.69 -1.87 -5.66
C VAL A 54 -17.14 -0.61 -4.93
N GLN A 55 -16.17 0.12 -4.37
CA GLN A 55 -16.38 1.35 -3.63
C GLN A 55 -15.45 2.46 -4.12
N GLN A 56 -16.00 3.66 -4.27
CA GLN A 56 -15.19 4.87 -4.43
C GLN A 56 -14.80 5.40 -3.06
N MET A 57 -13.51 5.55 -2.84
CA MET A 57 -12.93 5.98 -1.57
C MET A 57 -12.22 7.33 -1.73
N THR A 58 -12.55 8.26 -0.83
CA THR A 58 -11.73 9.46 -0.58
C THR A 58 -10.40 9.09 0.06
N GLY A 59 -9.46 10.05 0.16
CA GLY A 59 -8.20 9.81 0.84
C GLY A 59 -8.35 9.38 2.29
N GLU A 60 -9.33 9.93 3.01
CA GLU A 60 -9.61 9.51 4.39
C GLU A 60 -10.14 8.08 4.47
N GLN A 61 -11.08 7.71 3.60
CA GLN A 61 -11.61 6.34 3.54
C GLN A 61 -10.53 5.33 3.13
N ALA A 62 -9.70 5.67 2.15
CA ALA A 62 -8.57 4.85 1.72
C ALA A 62 -7.53 4.68 2.86
N LEU A 63 -7.31 5.72 3.67
CA LEU A 63 -6.40 5.65 4.81
C LEU A 63 -6.93 4.71 5.88
N ILE A 64 -8.21 4.82 6.23
CA ILE A 64 -8.88 3.91 7.16
C ILE A 64 -8.80 2.48 6.64
N TYR A 65 -9.11 2.27 5.35
CA TYR A 65 -9.04 0.98 4.69
C TYR A 65 -7.64 0.37 4.74
N ALA A 66 -6.59 1.14 4.50
CA ALA A 66 -5.20 0.68 4.55
C ALA A 66 -4.68 0.40 5.98
N ARG A 67 -5.33 0.99 7.00
CA ARG A 67 -4.86 0.96 8.40
C ARG A 67 -5.62 0.02 9.30
N THR A 68 -6.84 -0.40 8.96
CA THR A 68 -7.60 -1.29 9.85
C THR A 68 -6.83 -2.57 10.15
N ARG A 69 -6.96 -3.09 11.38
CA ARG A 69 -6.17 -4.25 11.86
C ARG A 69 -6.97 -5.21 12.70
N HIS A 70 -8.11 -4.83 13.26
CA HIS A 70 -8.81 -5.69 14.24
C HIS A 70 -9.97 -6.45 13.61
N ALA A 71 -10.22 -6.20 12.32
CA ALA A 71 -11.07 -7.02 11.47
C ALA A 71 -10.37 -8.31 10.97
N ASP A 72 -9.04 -8.38 11.03
CA ASP A 72 -8.20 -9.42 10.42
C ASP A 72 -6.76 -9.45 11.00
N ASP A 73 -5.86 -10.26 10.44
CA ASP A 73 -4.43 -10.31 10.84
C ASP A 73 -3.58 -9.32 10.01
N ASP A 74 -2.31 -9.16 10.36
CA ASP A 74 -1.35 -8.27 9.71
C ASP A 74 -1.21 -8.48 8.19
N PHE A 75 -1.53 -9.69 7.71
CA PHE A 75 -1.54 -10.04 6.30
C PHE A 75 -2.69 -9.41 5.52
N GLY A 76 -3.89 -9.35 6.11
CA GLY A 76 -5.03 -8.68 5.49
C GLY A 76 -4.78 -7.18 5.33
N ARG A 77 -4.05 -6.58 6.28
CA ARG A 77 -3.58 -5.20 6.15
C ARG A 77 -2.60 -5.02 4.98
N ALA A 78 -1.62 -5.91 4.83
CA ALA A 78 -0.66 -5.84 3.73
C ALA A 78 -1.36 -5.96 2.35
N GLU A 79 -2.33 -6.86 2.24
CA GLU A 79 -3.15 -7.00 1.03
C GLU A 79 -3.91 -5.71 0.70
N ARG A 80 -4.58 -5.10 1.68
CA ARG A 80 -5.30 -3.83 1.49
C ARG A 80 -4.37 -2.68 1.08
N GLN A 81 -3.16 -2.63 1.63
CA GLN A 81 -2.15 -1.66 1.20
C GLN A 81 -1.74 -1.87 -0.26
N GLN A 82 -1.61 -3.12 -0.72
CA GLN A 82 -1.35 -3.43 -2.13
C GLN A 82 -2.52 -3.01 -3.02
N GLN A 83 -3.77 -3.27 -2.62
CA GLN A 83 -4.97 -2.84 -3.35
C GLN A 83 -5.01 -1.32 -3.52
N VAL A 84 -4.69 -0.57 -2.47
CA VAL A 84 -4.61 0.90 -2.52
C VAL A 84 -3.54 1.37 -3.52
N ILE A 85 -2.34 0.79 -3.50
CA ILE A 85 -1.28 1.14 -4.46
C ILE A 85 -1.72 0.85 -5.89
N GLN A 86 -2.35 -0.30 -6.13
CA GLN A 86 -2.88 -0.67 -7.44
C GLN A 86 -3.97 0.30 -7.90
N ALA A 87 -4.88 0.68 -7.02
CA ALA A 87 -5.96 1.61 -7.34
C ALA A 87 -5.44 3.03 -7.64
N ILE A 88 -4.43 3.50 -6.91
CA ILE A 88 -3.74 4.76 -7.24
C ILE A 88 -3.09 4.67 -8.63
N ALA A 89 -2.36 3.59 -8.92
CA ALA A 89 -1.73 3.41 -10.22
C ALA A 89 -2.76 3.35 -11.37
N ALA A 90 -3.85 2.62 -11.18
CA ALA A 90 -4.97 2.54 -12.12
C ALA A 90 -5.58 3.93 -12.39
N ARG A 91 -5.71 4.77 -11.35
CA ARG A 91 -6.15 6.17 -11.51
C ARG A 91 -5.15 7.00 -12.30
N LEU A 92 -3.85 6.87 -12.03
CA LEU A 92 -2.80 7.65 -12.71
C LEU A 92 -2.67 7.33 -14.21
N VAL A 93 -2.83 6.06 -14.58
CA VAL A 93 -2.74 5.64 -15.99
C VAL A 93 -4.01 5.95 -16.78
N ASN A 94 -5.13 6.20 -16.11
CA ASN A 94 -6.39 6.55 -16.74
C ASN A 94 -6.32 7.96 -17.37
N PRO A 95 -6.53 8.11 -18.69
CA PRO A 95 -6.52 9.41 -19.36
C PRO A 95 -7.49 10.45 -18.76
N ALA A 96 -8.60 10.01 -18.16
CA ALA A 96 -9.56 10.90 -17.49
C ALA A 96 -8.95 11.63 -16.27
N THR A 97 -7.88 11.10 -15.70
CA THR A 97 -7.17 11.66 -14.54
C THR A 97 -6.02 12.59 -14.94
N TRP A 98 -5.66 12.68 -16.23
CA TRP A 98 -4.44 13.40 -16.65
C TRP A 98 -4.46 14.90 -16.33
N SER A 99 -5.63 15.52 -16.32
CA SER A 99 -5.80 16.91 -15.88
C SER A 99 -5.40 17.15 -14.42
N ARG A 100 -5.34 16.09 -13.61
CA ARG A 100 -4.97 16.12 -12.18
C ARG A 100 -3.49 15.83 -11.94
N LEU A 101 -2.74 15.34 -12.93
CA LEU A 101 -1.31 15.01 -12.78
C LEU A 101 -0.47 16.19 -12.22
N PRO A 102 -0.72 17.47 -12.60
CA PRO A 102 -0.01 18.58 -11.96
C PRO A 102 -0.23 18.66 -10.45
N ALA A 103 -1.46 18.42 -9.96
CA ALA A 103 -1.76 18.41 -8.53
C ALA A 103 -1.10 17.23 -7.81
N VAL A 104 -1.08 16.06 -8.44
CA VAL A 104 -0.38 14.87 -7.91
C VAL A 104 1.12 15.16 -7.77
N LEU A 105 1.75 15.71 -8.81
CA LEU A 105 3.17 16.05 -8.79
C LEU A 105 3.50 17.10 -7.72
N GLU A 106 2.59 18.04 -7.48
CA GLU A 106 2.76 19.03 -6.41
C GLU A 106 2.77 18.39 -5.02
N VAL A 107 1.85 17.45 -4.75
CA VAL A 107 1.85 16.69 -3.48
C VAL A 107 3.14 15.88 -3.33
N LEU A 108 3.55 15.18 -4.39
CA LEU A 108 4.78 14.37 -4.36
C LEU A 108 6.03 15.23 -4.08
N ARG A 109 6.12 16.44 -4.66
CA ARG A 109 7.29 17.32 -4.48
C ARG A 109 7.36 17.98 -3.11
N THR A 110 6.20 18.35 -2.54
CA THR A 110 6.15 19.16 -1.32
C THR A 110 6.07 18.33 -0.05
N SER A 111 5.60 17.09 -0.15
CA SER A 111 5.14 16.33 1.00
C SER A 111 5.77 14.93 1.14
N VAL A 112 6.50 14.45 0.12
CA VAL A 112 7.18 13.15 0.16
C VAL A 112 8.66 13.37 0.39
N VAL A 113 9.21 12.71 1.40
CA VAL A 113 10.66 12.65 1.62
C VAL A 113 11.21 11.54 0.73
N THR A 114 12.04 11.90 -0.26
CA THR A 114 12.54 10.94 -1.24
C THR A 114 13.90 11.32 -1.80
N ASP A 115 14.66 10.31 -2.21
CA ASP A 115 15.89 10.43 -2.99
C ASP A 115 15.66 10.21 -4.50
N ILE A 116 14.40 10.07 -4.93
CA ILE A 116 14.00 10.00 -6.34
C ILE A 116 14.37 11.31 -7.04
N GLN A 117 15.08 11.18 -8.15
CA GLN A 117 15.52 12.28 -8.99
C GLN A 117 14.62 12.38 -10.24
N PRO A 118 14.54 13.55 -10.89
CA PRO A 118 13.80 13.70 -12.14
C PRO A 118 14.22 12.71 -13.23
N ALA A 119 15.47 12.25 -13.21
CA ALA A 119 15.98 11.23 -14.12
C ALA A 119 15.32 9.85 -13.94
N ASP A 120 14.76 9.55 -12.77
CA ASP A 120 14.08 8.28 -12.48
C ASP A 120 12.61 8.28 -12.97
N TYR A 121 12.04 9.44 -13.31
CA TYR A 121 10.62 9.57 -13.64
C TYR A 121 10.16 8.69 -14.81
N PRO A 122 10.91 8.53 -15.91
CA PRO A 122 10.49 7.63 -16.99
C PRO A 122 10.37 6.17 -16.53
N ALA A 123 11.31 5.69 -15.73
CA ALA A 123 11.28 4.32 -15.19
C ALA A 123 10.11 4.13 -14.21
N LEU A 124 9.90 5.10 -13.32
CA LEU A 124 8.76 5.10 -12.39
C LEU A 124 7.43 5.13 -13.14
N TRP A 125 7.33 5.90 -14.23
CA TRP A 125 6.12 5.93 -15.06
C TRP A 125 5.83 4.58 -15.69
N SER A 126 6.85 3.88 -16.22
CA SER A 126 6.68 2.51 -16.72
C SER A 126 6.23 1.54 -15.64
N MET A 127 6.71 1.69 -14.40
CA MET A 127 6.23 0.89 -13.26
C MET A 127 4.77 1.19 -12.93
N VAL A 128 4.37 2.47 -12.89
CA VAL A 128 2.97 2.88 -12.69
C VAL A 128 2.07 2.31 -13.79
N GLN A 129 2.52 2.30 -15.04
CA GLN A 129 1.80 1.66 -16.14
C GLN A 129 1.64 0.16 -15.97
N ALA A 130 2.71 -0.55 -15.56
CA ALA A 130 2.64 -1.99 -15.29
C ALA A 130 1.66 -2.30 -14.14
N VAL A 131 1.74 -1.56 -13.04
CA VAL A 131 0.84 -1.72 -11.88
C VAL A 131 -0.61 -1.41 -12.27
N GLY A 132 -0.85 -0.28 -12.92
CA GLY A 132 -2.20 0.19 -13.27
C GLY A 132 -2.91 -0.67 -14.33
N THR A 133 -2.16 -1.47 -15.09
CA THR A 133 -2.72 -2.42 -16.08
C THR A 133 -2.86 -3.84 -15.55
N GLY A 134 -2.59 -4.07 -14.25
CA GLY A 134 -2.68 -5.39 -13.62
C GLY A 134 -1.49 -6.30 -13.91
N ASN A 135 -0.44 -5.80 -14.57
CA ASN A 135 0.81 -6.54 -14.82
C ASN A 135 1.74 -6.48 -13.60
N VAL A 136 1.23 -6.89 -12.43
CA VAL A 136 1.97 -6.88 -11.17
C VAL A 136 1.84 -8.22 -10.47
N GLN A 137 2.98 -8.75 -10.01
CA GLN A 137 3.00 -9.83 -9.05
C GLN A 137 3.12 -9.23 -7.65
N THR A 138 2.20 -9.61 -6.77
CA THR A 138 2.31 -9.32 -5.34
C THR A 138 2.73 -10.57 -4.58
N ALA A 139 3.40 -10.37 -3.46
CA ALA A 139 3.64 -11.42 -2.49
C ALA A 139 3.63 -10.81 -1.09
N THR A 140 3.27 -11.61 -0.11
CA THR A 140 3.52 -11.33 1.30
C THR A 140 4.55 -12.36 1.80
N LEU A 141 5.30 -12.01 2.83
CA LEU A 141 6.20 -12.95 3.50
C LEU A 141 5.48 -13.68 4.66
N ALA A 142 4.16 -13.79 4.56
CA ALA A 142 3.31 -14.36 5.59
C ALA A 142 3.68 -15.80 5.91
N ASP A 143 3.80 -16.60 4.86
CA ASP A 143 4.15 -18.02 4.95
C ASP A 143 5.66 -18.24 5.20
N ALA A 144 6.44 -17.15 5.25
CA ALA A 144 7.89 -17.18 5.43
C ALA A 144 8.31 -16.66 6.81
N ALA A 145 7.41 -16.71 7.79
CA ALA A 145 7.65 -16.29 9.16
C ALA A 145 6.91 -17.18 10.17
N THR A 146 7.51 -17.38 11.34
CA THR A 146 6.89 -18.13 12.44
C THR A 146 6.72 -17.25 13.68
N PRO A 147 5.52 -17.19 14.30
CA PRO A 147 5.32 -16.44 15.54
C PRO A 147 6.18 -16.95 16.69
N TRP A 148 6.78 -16.03 17.45
CA TRP A 148 7.55 -16.33 18.65
C TRP A 148 7.39 -15.23 19.70
N ILE A 149 7.56 -15.59 20.97
CA ILE A 149 7.53 -14.64 22.09
C ILE A 149 8.93 -14.57 22.69
N THR A 150 9.50 -13.37 22.73
CA THR A 150 10.83 -13.17 23.33
C THR A 150 10.79 -13.45 24.83
N PRO A 151 11.92 -13.75 25.49
CA PRO A 151 11.98 -13.87 26.95
C PRO A 151 11.47 -12.65 27.70
N ALA A 152 11.51 -11.46 27.07
CA ALA A 152 10.98 -10.21 27.61
C ALA A 152 9.48 -10.00 27.32
N GLY A 153 8.80 -10.97 26.70
CA GLY A 153 7.36 -10.94 26.43
C GLY A 153 6.95 -10.26 25.12
N ALA A 154 7.89 -9.84 24.27
CA ALA A 154 7.55 -9.22 22.99
C ALA A 154 7.12 -10.26 21.96
N TRP A 155 6.03 -10.02 21.25
CA TRP A 155 5.61 -10.84 20.12
C TRP A 155 6.40 -10.46 18.87
N VAL A 156 7.08 -11.44 18.26
CA VAL A 156 7.92 -11.24 17.07
C VAL A 156 7.70 -12.35 16.05
N LEU A 157 8.07 -12.08 14.81
CA LEU A 157 8.03 -13.03 13.71
C LEU A 157 9.47 -13.46 13.39
N LEU A 158 9.81 -14.72 13.62
CA LEU A 158 11.11 -15.28 13.25
C LEU A 158 11.12 -15.58 11.76
N PRO A 159 12.15 -15.13 11.01
CA PRO A 159 12.20 -15.33 9.56
C PRO A 159 12.51 -16.78 9.20
N ASP A 160 11.76 -17.34 8.25
CA ASP A 160 12.18 -18.52 7.48
C ASP A 160 12.97 -18.04 6.24
N TRP A 161 14.30 -18.05 6.37
CA TRP A 161 15.17 -17.57 5.30
C TRP A 161 15.03 -18.36 4.00
N ALA A 162 14.72 -19.65 4.05
CA ALA A 162 14.56 -20.47 2.85
C ALA A 162 13.27 -20.09 2.10
N ALA A 163 12.17 -19.90 2.83
CA ALA A 163 10.90 -19.44 2.25
C ALA A 163 10.98 -18.00 1.74
N ILE A 164 11.71 -17.11 2.44
CA ILE A 164 11.99 -15.75 1.98
C ILE A 164 12.78 -15.80 0.67
N GLU A 165 13.88 -16.54 0.61
CA GLU A 165 14.71 -16.65 -0.60
C GLU A 165 13.94 -17.25 -1.77
N ALA A 166 13.11 -18.27 -1.56
CA ALA A 166 12.25 -18.83 -2.59
C ALA A 166 11.27 -17.79 -3.14
N THR A 167 10.66 -17.00 -2.25
CA THR A 167 9.75 -15.91 -2.63
C THR A 167 10.48 -14.82 -3.42
N MET A 168 11.67 -14.43 -2.97
CA MET A 168 12.50 -13.44 -3.67
C MET A 168 12.95 -13.93 -5.05
N ASN A 169 13.35 -15.19 -5.18
CA ASN A 169 13.74 -15.77 -6.46
C ASN A 169 12.56 -15.86 -7.44
N ARG A 170 11.37 -16.19 -6.95
CA ARG A 170 10.15 -16.18 -7.78
C ARG A 170 9.83 -14.78 -8.31
N LEU A 171 9.96 -13.75 -7.47
CA LEU A 171 9.60 -12.38 -7.82
C LEU A 171 10.68 -11.64 -8.63
N LEU A 172 11.96 -11.86 -8.31
CA LEU A 172 13.09 -11.08 -8.84
C LEU A 172 14.06 -11.91 -9.69
N GLY A 173 14.05 -13.24 -9.58
CA GLY A 173 15.02 -14.14 -10.19
C GLY A 173 14.84 -14.37 -11.69
N ASN A 174 13.67 -14.06 -12.25
CA ASN A 174 13.38 -14.23 -13.68
C ASN A 174 13.85 -13.04 -14.56
N GLY A 175 14.59 -12.09 -13.98
CA GLY A 175 15.03 -10.85 -14.64
C GLY A 175 16.54 -10.72 -14.88
N ARG A 176 17.29 -11.83 -14.89
CA ARG A 176 18.69 -11.87 -15.32
C ARG A 176 18.85 -12.55 -16.66
#